data_AF-A0A5D0N8S4-F1
#
_entry.id   AF-A0A5D0N8S4-F1
#
_cell.length_a   1.000
_cell.length_b   1.000
_cell.length_c   1.000
_cell.angle_alpha   90.00
_cell.angle_beta   90.00
_cell.angle_gamma   90.00
#
_symmetry.space_group_name_H-M   'P 1'
#
loop_
_entity.id
_entity.type
_entity.pdbx_description
1 polymer ?
#
loop_
_entity_poly.entity_id
_entity_poly.type
_entity_poly.pdbx_seq_one_letter_code
_entity_poly.pdbx_strand_id
1 'polypeptide(L)'
;MLSSEQLGLFLAASWKVLRPGGVLAIATTARHHAGRLIDPAPRIIRQAQGLGFRYVQHVIALRVPVDGDALIVQAGPGDLAQLRDPRSRALPPPVSVHADVCLFLKPKNQQHGSLR
;
A
#
# COMPACT_ATOMS: atom_id res chain seq x y z
N MET A 1 -2.27 -12.38 3.24
CA MET A 1 -2.48 -11.10 3.97
C MET A 1 -2.16 -11.36 5.42
N LEU A 2 -1.36 -10.50 6.06
CA LEU A 2 -1.09 -10.64 7.50
C LEU A 2 -2.40 -10.56 8.27
N SER A 3 -2.56 -11.46 9.26
CA SER A 3 -3.61 -11.31 10.26
C SER A 3 -3.42 -9.99 11.03
N SER A 4 -4.47 -9.52 11.70
CA SER A 4 -4.37 -8.29 12.50
C SER A 4 -3.30 -8.39 13.59
N GLU A 5 -3.10 -9.59 14.15
CA GLU A 5 -2.06 -9.89 15.14
C GLU A 5 -0.66 -9.83 14.51
N GLN A 6 -0.45 -10.52 13.39
CA GLN A 6 0.84 -10.50 12.69
C GLN A 6 1.24 -9.09 12.25
N LEU A 7 0.28 -8.29 11.79
CA LEU A 7 0.51 -6.88 11.45
C LEU A 7 0.88 -6.05 12.69
N GLY A 8 0.20 -6.27 13.82
CA GLY A 8 0.54 -5.61 15.09
C GLY A 8 1.97 -5.94 15.54
N LEU A 9 2.36 -7.21 15.49
CA LEU A 9 3.71 -7.67 15.84
C LEU A 9 4.78 -7.05 14.91
N PHE A 10 4.52 -7.03 13.60
CA PHE A 10 5.41 -6.40 12.63
C PHE A 10 5.62 -4.90 12.91
N LEU A 11 4.54 -4.17 13.18
CA LEU A 11 4.60 -2.74 13.48
C LEU A 11 5.33 -2.47 14.81
N ALA A 12 5.08 -3.28 15.84
CA ALA A 12 5.77 -3.16 17.12
C ALA A 12 7.27 -3.46 17.01
N ALA A 13 7.66 -4.47 16.22
CA ALA A 13 9.06 -4.76 15.94
C ALA A 13 9.72 -3.61 15.16
N SER A 14 9.05 -3.08 14.14
CA SER A 14 9.51 -1.92 13.37
C SER A 14 9.71 -0.69 14.25
N TRP A 15 8.80 -0.44 15.19
CA TRP A 15 8.93 0.67 16.15
C TRP A 15 10.19 0.53 17.02
N LYS A 16 10.52 -0.68 17.47
CA LYS A 16 11.70 -0.92 18.32
C LYS A 16 13.01 -0.65 17.59
N VAL A 17 13.12 -1.05 16.31
CA VAL A 17 14.37 -0.91 15.54
C VAL A 17 14.57 0.49 14.95
N LEU A 18 13.50 1.25 14.72
CA LEU A 18 13.62 2.61 14.19
C LEU A 18 14.14 3.58 15.24
N ARG A 19 15.14 4.37 14.87
CA ARG A 19 15.56 5.55 15.65
C ARG A 19 14.43 6.59 15.71
N PRO A 20 14.36 7.44 16.76
CA PRO A 20 13.47 8.61 16.75
C PRO A 20 13.70 9.47 15.49
N GLY A 21 12.63 9.87 14.83
CA GLY A 21 12.66 10.53 13.52
C GLY A 21 12.83 9.58 12.32
N GLY A 22 12.93 8.27 12.53
CA GLY A 22 13.00 7.27 11.46
C GLY A 22 11.65 7.07 10.75
N VAL A 23 11.70 6.58 9.51
CA VAL A 23 10.51 6.34 8.67
C VAL A 23 10.32 4.85 8.43
N LEU A 24 9.08 4.39 8.58
CA LEU A 24 8.60 3.09 8.12
C LEU A 24 7.77 3.32 6.84
N ALA A 25 8.17 2.66 5.75
CA ALA A 25 7.41 2.62 4.50
C ALA A 25 6.80 1.23 4.33
N ILE A 26 5.48 1.16 4.15
CA ILE A 26 4.79 -0.12 3.91
C ILE A 26 4.13 -0.05 2.54
N ALA A 27 4.61 -0.90 1.63
CA ALA A 27 3.96 -1.13 0.35
C ALA A 27 2.85 -2.18 0.51
N THR A 28 1.65 -1.86 0.03
CA THR A 28 0.49 -2.72 0.01
C THR A 28 -0.20 -2.65 -1.34
N THR A 29 -1.03 -3.64 -1.64
CA THR A 29 -1.68 -3.76 -2.93
C THR A 29 -3.14 -4.08 -2.68
N ALA A 30 -4.03 -3.18 -3.05
CA ALA A 30 -5.45 -3.49 -3.08
C ALA A 30 -5.68 -4.66 -4.05
N ARG A 31 -6.52 -5.61 -3.66
CA ARG A 31 -6.82 -6.80 -4.47
C ARG A 31 -8.31 -6.99 -4.62
N HIS A 32 -8.73 -7.49 -5.77
CA HIS A 32 -10.09 -7.97 -5.95
C HIS A 32 -10.18 -9.42 -5.49
N HIS A 33 -11.10 -9.71 -4.59
CA HIS A 33 -11.39 -11.07 -4.13
C HIS A 33 -12.89 -11.25 -4.00
N ALA A 34 -13.44 -12.30 -4.64
CA ALA A 34 -14.87 -12.57 -4.67
C ALA A 34 -15.73 -11.35 -5.08
N GLY A 35 -15.29 -10.60 -6.10
CA GLY A 35 -15.99 -9.42 -6.60
C GLY A 35 -15.88 -8.18 -5.71
N ARG A 36 -15.10 -8.21 -4.63
CA ARG A 36 -14.90 -7.07 -3.73
C ARG A 36 -13.46 -6.58 -3.76
N LEU A 37 -13.28 -5.26 -3.74
CA LEU A 37 -11.99 -4.63 -3.50
C LEU A 37 -11.64 -4.75 -2.02
N ILE A 38 -10.50 -5.37 -1.73
CA ILE A 38 -9.91 -5.44 -0.40
C ILE A 38 -8.70 -4.53 -0.40
N ASP A 39 -8.83 -3.39 0.28
CA ASP A 39 -7.74 -2.45 0.52
C ASP A 39 -7.18 -2.61 1.95
N PRO A 40 -5.92 -3.04 2.11
CA PRO A 40 -5.28 -3.17 3.42
C PRO A 40 -4.82 -1.84 4.03
N ALA A 41 -4.66 -0.76 3.24
CA ALA A 41 -4.03 0.48 3.68
C ALA A 41 -4.75 1.14 4.87
N PRO A 42 -6.09 1.30 4.90
CA PRO A 42 -6.78 1.92 6.03
C PRO A 42 -6.53 1.20 7.35
N ARG A 43 -6.47 -0.15 7.32
CA ARG A 43 -6.20 -0.97 8.51
C ARG A 43 -4.76 -0.77 8.99
N ILE A 44 -3.79 -0.78 8.07
CA ILE A 44 -2.38 -0.55 8.37
C ILE A 44 -2.20 0.83 9.02
N ILE A 45 -2.79 1.86 8.43
CA ILE A 45 -2.72 3.24 8.95
C ILE A 45 -3.25 3.30 10.38
N ARG A 46 -4.46 2.77 10.62
CA ARG A 46 -5.07 2.80 11.95
C ARG A 46 -4.25 2.04 13.01
N GLN A 47 -3.74 0.85 12.69
CA GLN A 47 -2.92 0.09 13.63
C GLN A 47 -1.56 0.75 13.90
N ALA A 48 -0.91 1.31 12.89
CA ALA A 48 0.35 2.03 13.05
C ALA A 48 0.18 3.28 13.94
N GLN A 49 -0.88 4.05 13.71
CA GLN A 49 -1.23 5.20 14.55
C GLN A 49 -1.50 4.80 16.00
N GLY A 50 -2.19 3.67 16.22
CA GLY A 50 -2.41 3.12 17.57
C GLY A 50 -1.12 2.75 18.32
N LEU A 51 -0.01 2.53 17.60
CA LEU A 51 1.32 2.26 18.17
C LEU A 51 2.21 3.52 18.28
N GLY A 52 1.68 4.69 17.93
CA GLY A 52 2.40 5.97 18.06
C GLY A 52 3.13 6.43 16.80
N PHE A 53 3.05 5.69 15.69
CA PHE A 53 3.54 6.20 14.41
C PHE A 53 2.69 7.38 13.94
N ARG A 54 3.34 8.43 13.43
CA ARG A 54 2.65 9.51 12.72
C ARG A 54 2.53 9.13 11.25
N TYR A 55 1.31 8.98 10.77
CA TYR A 55 1.06 8.87 9.34
C TYR A 55 1.42 10.19 8.65
N VAL A 56 2.26 10.12 7.62
CA VAL A 56 2.78 11.29 6.89
C VAL A 56 2.06 11.48 5.58
N GLN A 57 2.08 10.44 4.75
CA GLN A 57 1.47 10.45 3.43
C GLN A 57 1.19 9.03 2.93
N HIS A 58 0.39 8.99 1.87
CA HIS A 58 0.19 7.82 1.04
C HIS A 58 0.61 8.21 -0.38
N VAL A 59 1.57 7.48 -0.93
CA VAL A 59 2.07 7.67 -2.30
C VAL A 59 1.85 6.42 -3.12
N ILE A 60 1.76 6.62 -4.43
CA ILE A 60 1.50 5.54 -5.39
C ILE A 60 2.82 5.11 -6.02
N ALA A 61 3.15 3.83 -5.89
CA ALA A 61 4.25 3.21 -6.60
C ALA A 61 3.73 2.50 -7.85
N LEU A 62 3.90 3.13 -9.01
CA LEU A 62 3.57 2.52 -10.31
C LEU A 62 4.45 1.28 -10.55
N ARG A 63 3.83 0.20 -11.03
CA ARG A 63 4.50 -1.09 -11.32
C ARG A 63 4.51 -1.42 -12.81
N VAL A 64 4.01 -0.51 -13.64
CA VAL A 64 3.95 -0.64 -15.09
C VAL A 64 4.59 0.58 -15.75
N PRO A 65 5.12 0.44 -16.98
CA PRO A 65 5.62 1.59 -17.74
C PRO A 65 4.51 2.60 -18.04
N VAL A 66 4.94 3.84 -18.26
CA VAL A 66 4.08 4.94 -18.74
C VAL A 66 4.57 5.33 -20.14
N ASP A 67 3.63 5.47 -21.08
CA ASP A 67 3.88 5.97 -22.44
C ASP A 67 2.91 7.10 -22.74
N GLY A 68 3.42 8.34 -22.83
CA GLY A 68 2.60 9.55 -22.86
C GLY A 68 1.65 9.60 -21.65
N ASP A 69 0.35 9.58 -21.95
CA ASP A 69 -0.73 9.63 -20.95
C ASP A 69 -1.32 8.24 -20.63
N ALA A 70 -0.68 7.15 -21.08
CA ALA A 70 -1.16 5.79 -20.94
C ALA A 70 -0.28 4.93 -20.01
N LEU A 71 -0.93 4.10 -19.18
CA LEU A 71 -0.28 3.00 -18.47
C LEU A 71 -0.22 1.77 -19.38
N ILE A 72 0.99 1.25 -19.61
CA ILE A 72 1.18 0.11 -20.49
C ILE A 72 1.04 -1.19 -19.69
N VAL A 73 -0.14 -1.79 -19.80
CA VAL A 73 -0.45 -3.07 -19.17
C VAL A 73 -0.24 -4.20 -20.19
N GLN A 74 0.77 -5.03 -19.97
CA GLN A 74 0.96 -6.23 -20.77
C GLN A 74 -0.03 -7.30 -20.31
N ALA A 75 -1.07 -7.53 -21.11
CA ALA A 75 -2.00 -8.64 -20.93
C ALA A 75 -1.39 -9.93 -21.52
N GLY A 76 -1.58 -11.07 -20.86
CA GLY A 76 -1.16 -12.36 -21.41
C GLY A 76 -1.98 -12.74 -22.66
N PRO A 77 -1.51 -13.69 -23.49
CA PRO A 77 -2.21 -14.09 -24.72
C PRO A 77 -3.67 -14.52 -24.49
N GLY A 78 -3.97 -15.16 -23.35
CA GLY A 78 -5.32 -15.61 -22.98
C GLY A 78 -6.26 -14.45 -22.60
N ASP A 79 -5.76 -13.41 -21.94
CA ASP A 79 -6.54 -12.22 -21.56
C ASP A 79 -6.89 -11.39 -22.81
N LEU A 80 -5.95 -11.32 -23.76
CA LEU A 80 -6.17 -10.68 -25.06
C LEU A 80 -7.22 -11.41 -25.91
N ALA A 81 -7.27 -12.74 -25.84
CA ALA A 81 -8.27 -13.53 -26.57
C ALA A 81 -9.71 -13.27 -26.06
N GLN A 82 -9.90 -13.11 -24.74
CA GLN A 82 -11.20 -12.73 -24.16
C GLN A 82 -11.65 -11.32 -24.53
N LEU A 83 -10.70 -10.39 -24.69
CA LEU A 83 -10.97 -9.00 -25.13
C LEU A 83 -11.30 -8.91 -26.62
N ARG A 84 -10.83 -9.87 -27.44
CA ARG A 84 -11.01 -9.87 -28.90
C ARG A 84 -12.31 -10.54 -29.35
N ASP A 85 -13.07 -11.20 -28.47
CA ASP A 85 -14.39 -11.71 -28.81
C ASP A 85 -15.42 -10.55 -28.73
N PRO A 86 -15.93 -10.04 -29.87
CA PRO A 86 -16.89 -8.93 -29.89
C PRO A 86 -18.24 -9.28 -29.25
N ARG A 87 -18.51 -10.55 -28.94
CA ARG A 87 -19.68 -11.00 -28.19
C ARG A 87 -19.43 -11.08 -26.69
N SER A 88 -18.18 -10.96 -26.26
CA SER A 88 -17.80 -11.02 -24.85
C SER A 88 -18.29 -9.77 -24.13
N ARG A 89 -19.22 -9.95 -23.19
CA ARG A 89 -19.60 -8.95 -22.20
C ARG A 89 -18.71 -9.01 -20.96
N ALA A 90 -17.67 -9.85 -20.96
CA ALA A 90 -16.77 -9.97 -19.84
C ALA A 90 -15.87 -8.72 -19.75
N LEU A 91 -15.88 -8.08 -18.59
CA LEU A 91 -14.87 -7.07 -18.29
C LEU A 91 -13.50 -7.75 -18.23
N PRO A 92 -12.42 -7.10 -18.72
CA PRO A 92 -11.08 -7.62 -18.54
C PRO A 92 -10.79 -7.87 -17.06
N PRO A 93 -9.98 -8.89 -16.73
CA PRO A 93 -9.54 -9.11 -15.37
C PRO A 93 -8.95 -7.83 -14.77
N PRO A 94 -9.26 -7.48 -13.52
CA PRO A 94 -8.67 -6.31 -12.88
C PRO A 94 -7.16 -6.49 -12.74
N VAL A 95 -6.38 -5.56 -13.31
CA VAL A 95 -4.91 -5.60 -13.24
C VAL A 95 -4.39 -4.61 -12.19
N SER A 96 -3.47 -5.06 -11.34
CA SER A 96 -2.83 -4.20 -10.34
C SER A 96 -1.65 -3.47 -10.98
N VAL A 97 -1.86 -2.21 -11.36
CA VAL A 97 -0.85 -1.35 -12.01
C VAL A 97 0.01 -0.56 -11.03
N HIS A 98 -0.40 -0.51 -9.76
CA HIS A 98 0.28 0.27 -8.73
C HIS A 98 0.20 -0.41 -7.36
N ALA A 99 1.16 -0.13 -6.50
CA ALA A 99 1.09 -0.38 -5.06
C ALA A 99 0.88 0.94 -4.32
N ASP A 100 0.18 0.83 -3.21
CA ASP A 100 -0.03 1.88 -2.23
C ASP A 100 1.15 1.86 -1.25
N VAL A 101 1.82 2.99 -1.04
CA VAL A 101 2.92 3.10 -0.08
C VAL A 101 2.54 4.06 1.03
N CYS A 102 2.27 3.52 2.21
CA CYS A 102 2.00 4.30 3.41
C CYS A 102 3.31 4.65 4.11
N LEU A 103 3.55 5.94 4.35
CA LEU A 103 4.72 6.42 5.08
C LEU A 103 4.36 6.82 6.51
N PHE A 104 5.14 6.30 7.45
CA PHE A 104 4.96 6.48 8.88
C PHE A 104 6.24 7.00 9.51
N LEU A 105 6.16 8.08 10.27
CA LEU A 105 7.26 8.65 11.02
C LEU A 105 7.21 8.17 12.47
N LYS A 106 8.32 7.67 13.00
CA LYS A 106 8.53 7.58 14.45
C LYS A 106 8.87 8.98 14.96
N PRO A 107 8.06 9.59 15.85
CA PRO A 107 8.34 10.93 16.35
C PRO A 107 9.74 11.05 16.95
N LYS A 108 10.35 12.24 16.85
CA LYS A 108 11.56 12.53 17.64
C LYS A 108 11.18 12.56 19.11
N ASN A 109 12.07 12.09 20.00
CA ASN A 109 11.91 12.38 21.43
C ASN A 109 11.89 13.90 21.57
N GLN A 110 10.80 14.46 22.10
CA GLN A 110 10.81 15.86 22.46
C GLN A 110 11.83 16.02 23.58
N GLN A 111 13.01 16.54 23.26
CA GLN A 111 13.81 17.19 24.28
C GLN A 111 13.00 18.40 24.70
N HIS A 112 12.42 18.35 25.90
CA HIS A 112 11.87 19.54 26.53
C HIS A 112 13.04 20.51 26.68
N GLY A 113 13.16 21.43 25.74
CA GLY A 113 13.94 22.64 25.94
C GLY A 113 13.28 23.39 27.08
N SER A 114 13.80 23.18 28.29
CA SER A 114 13.59 24.09 29.40
C SER A 114 14.16 25.44 28.95
N LEU A 115 13.30 26.27 28.40
CA LEU A 115 13.55 27.69 28.31
C LEU A 115 13.42 28.23 29.73
N ARG A 116 14.59 28.50 30.33
CA ARG A 116 14.76 29.41 31.44
C ARG A 116 14.36 30.83 31.02
#